data_AF-A0A950W8L4-F1
#
_entry.id   AF-A0A950W8L4-F1
#
_cell.length_a   1.000
_cell.length_b   1.000
_cell.length_c   1.000
_cell.angle_alpha   90.00
_cell.angle_beta   90.00
_cell.angle_gamma   90.00
#
_symmetry.space_group_name_H-M   'P 1'
#
loop_
_entity.id
_entity.type
_entity.pdbx_description
1 polymer ?
#
loop_
_entity_poly.entity_id
_entity_poly.type
_entity_poly.pdbx_seq_one_letter_code
_entity_poly.pdbx_strand_id
1 'polypeptide(L)'
;MGGMHVGRLPMRFNLPVLTAVVLCCGIGTANAADPSQLAATGGFLLGNAHRCGVAAERVARAGDVIHGFIVAAATDASEAAAADSRFAAMFLATSSPTQDPDAFPSCAVVIEQFNRLERHHEEAGMGRETRDVRPAF
;
A
#
# COMPACT_ATOMS: atom_id res chain seq x y z
N MET A 1 -49.78 -40.63 13.24
CA MET A 1 -49.11 -39.32 13.25
C MET A 1 -47.61 -39.57 13.31
N GLY A 2 -46.95 -39.69 12.15
CA GLY A 2 -45.52 -39.97 12.05
C GLY A 2 -44.80 -38.77 11.44
N GLY A 3 -43.91 -38.16 12.22
CA GLY A 3 -43.14 -36.99 11.83
C GLY A 3 -42.01 -37.34 10.87
N MET A 4 -41.86 -36.53 9.81
CA MET A 4 -40.76 -36.61 8.88
C MET A 4 -39.54 -35.89 9.45
N HIS A 5 -38.45 -36.63 9.64
CA HIS A 5 -37.12 -36.08 9.85
C HIS A 5 -36.55 -35.59 8.52
N VAL A 6 -36.22 -34.29 8.44
CA VAL A 6 -35.39 -33.76 7.36
C VAL A 6 -34.31 -32.86 7.97
N GLY A 7 -33.06 -33.25 7.74
CA GLY A 7 -31.96 -32.33 7.43
C GLY A 7 -31.38 -31.50 8.57
N ARG A 8 -30.48 -32.10 9.36
CA ARG A 8 -29.50 -31.39 10.18
C ARG A 8 -28.35 -30.91 9.27
N LEU A 9 -28.28 -29.62 8.99
CA LEU A 9 -27.11 -28.98 8.38
C LEU A 9 -26.34 -28.18 9.45
N PRO A 10 -25.19 -28.66 9.93
CA PRO A 10 -24.25 -27.78 10.60
C PRO A 10 -23.44 -27.05 9.54
N MET A 11 -23.98 -25.95 9.00
CA MET A 11 -23.14 -24.98 8.28
C MET A 11 -22.36 -24.18 9.33
N ARG A 12 -21.22 -24.74 9.74
CA ARG A 12 -20.12 -23.96 10.26
C ARG A 12 -19.64 -23.07 9.11
N PHE A 13 -20.21 -21.88 8.99
CA PHE A 13 -19.65 -20.82 8.15
C PHE A 13 -18.35 -20.34 8.81
N ASN A 14 -17.26 -21.06 8.56
CA ASN A 14 -15.95 -20.44 8.60
C ASN A 14 -15.93 -19.48 7.42
N LEU A 15 -16.00 -18.19 7.71
CA LEU A 15 -15.98 -17.12 6.74
C LEU A 15 -14.50 -16.67 6.60
N PRO A 16 -13.70 -17.19 5.65
CA PRO A 16 -12.44 -16.55 5.32
C PRO A 16 -12.75 -15.29 4.51
N VAL A 17 -13.18 -14.21 5.17
CA VAL A 17 -13.17 -12.89 4.56
C VAL A 17 -11.75 -12.37 4.63
N LEU A 18 -10.90 -12.75 3.67
CA LEU A 18 -9.63 -12.05 3.44
C LEU A 18 -8.98 -12.28 2.08
N THR A 19 -9.70 -12.74 1.06
CA THR A 19 -9.13 -12.95 -0.28
C THR A 19 -10.00 -12.35 -1.39
N ALA A 20 -10.28 -11.06 -1.30
CA ALA A 20 -10.89 -10.33 -2.42
C ALA A 20 -10.38 -8.89 -2.58
N VAL A 21 -9.13 -8.59 -2.22
CA VAL A 21 -8.50 -7.28 -2.56
C VAL A 21 -7.78 -7.32 -3.92
N VAL A 22 -7.67 -8.49 -4.57
CA VAL A 22 -6.80 -8.66 -5.76
C VAL A 22 -7.50 -8.36 -7.10
N LEU A 23 -8.81 -8.03 -7.12
CA LEU A 23 -9.57 -7.94 -8.37
C LEU A 23 -10.26 -6.60 -8.67
N CYS A 24 -9.74 -5.47 -8.18
CA CYS A 24 -10.29 -4.13 -8.47
C CYS A 24 -9.39 -3.23 -9.33
N CYS A 25 -8.43 -3.78 -10.09
CA CYS A 25 -7.66 -2.98 -11.07
C CYS A 25 -8.26 -2.96 -12.48
N GLY A 26 -9.43 -3.58 -12.69
CA GLY A 26 -10.06 -3.71 -14.00
C GLY A 26 -11.40 -2.99 -14.08
N ILE A 27 -11.39 -1.81 -14.69
CA ILE A 27 -12.55 -1.12 -15.27
C ILE A 27 -13.51 -0.47 -14.26
N GLY A 28 -13.44 0.86 -14.16
CA GLY A 28 -14.50 1.68 -13.61
C GLY A 28 -13.98 2.97 -13.03
N THR A 29 -14.17 4.08 -13.77
CA THR A 29 -13.94 5.49 -13.37
C THR A 29 -12.62 5.79 -12.67
N ALA A 30 -11.79 6.69 -13.21
CA ALA A 30 -10.61 7.20 -12.51
C ALA A 30 -11.02 7.93 -11.21
N ASN A 31 -11.33 7.19 -10.15
CA ASN A 31 -11.21 7.69 -8.80
C ASN A 31 -9.73 7.98 -8.64
N ALA A 32 -9.39 9.26 -8.42
CA ALA A 32 -8.08 9.62 -7.91
C ALA A 32 -7.77 8.71 -6.73
N ALA A 33 -6.55 8.18 -6.67
CA ALA A 33 -6.16 7.26 -5.61
C ALA A 33 -6.51 7.88 -4.26
N ASP A 34 -7.25 7.17 -3.39
CA ASP A 34 -7.61 7.67 -2.07
C ASP A 34 -6.32 8.00 -1.29
N PRO A 35 -6.06 9.28 -0.92
CA PRO A 35 -4.81 9.68 -0.30
C PRO A 35 -4.59 8.98 1.04
N SER A 36 -5.65 8.65 1.76
CA SER A 36 -5.60 7.91 3.03
C SER A 36 -5.15 6.46 2.84
N GLN A 37 -5.70 5.75 1.86
CA GLN A 37 -5.28 4.39 1.50
C GLN A 37 -3.85 4.36 0.96
N LEU A 38 -3.48 5.35 0.13
CA LEU A 38 -2.13 5.49 -0.38
C LEU A 38 -1.14 5.70 0.78
N ALA A 39 -1.44 6.59 1.71
CA ALA A 39 -0.64 6.84 2.90
C ALA A 39 -0.50 5.60 3.79
N ALA A 40 -1.60 4.90 4.10
CA ALA A 40 -1.55 3.69 4.92
C ALA A 40 -0.69 2.60 4.25
N THR A 41 -0.85 2.39 2.95
CA THR A 41 -0.08 1.40 2.19
C THR A 41 1.40 1.76 2.12
N GLY A 42 1.72 3.03 1.84
CA GLY A 42 3.08 3.54 1.83
C GLY A 42 3.76 3.41 3.20
N GLY A 43 3.08 3.82 4.27
CA GLY A 43 3.59 3.72 5.63
C GLY A 43 3.84 2.27 6.05
N PHE A 44 2.92 1.35 5.72
CA PHE A 44 3.10 -0.08 5.95
C PHE A 44 4.33 -0.63 5.22
N LEU A 45 4.48 -0.32 3.93
CA LEU A 45 5.62 -0.81 3.13
C LEU A 45 6.95 -0.29 3.69
N LEU A 46 7.05 1.02 3.94
CA LEU A 46 8.29 1.65 4.39
C LEU A 46 8.65 1.27 5.83
N GLY A 47 7.67 1.12 6.71
CA GLY A 47 7.89 0.65 8.08
C GLY A 47 8.43 -0.78 8.07
N ASN A 48 7.78 -1.70 7.34
CA ASN A 48 8.30 -3.06 7.18
C ASN A 48 9.69 -3.08 6.51
N ALA A 49 9.96 -2.21 5.53
CA ALA A 49 11.26 -2.12 4.87
C ALA A 49 12.36 -1.71 5.85
N HIS A 50 12.09 -0.71 6.70
CA HIS A 50 12.98 -0.30 7.77
C HIS A 50 13.25 -1.47 8.74
N ARG A 51 12.20 -2.16 9.20
CA ARG A 51 12.34 -3.34 10.07
C ARG A 51 13.18 -4.45 9.43
N CYS A 52 13.05 -4.64 8.12
CA CYS A 52 13.79 -5.62 7.35
C CYS A 52 15.23 -5.20 6.99
N GLY A 53 15.71 -4.06 7.51
CA GLY A 53 17.10 -3.63 7.37
C GLY A 53 17.40 -2.85 6.08
N VAL A 54 16.39 -2.34 5.38
CA VAL A 54 16.63 -1.37 4.30
C VAL A 54 17.22 -0.10 4.90
N ALA A 55 18.28 0.41 4.27
CA ALA A 55 19.00 1.60 4.72
C ALA A 55 18.05 2.80 4.92
N ALA A 56 18.20 3.51 6.05
CA ALA A 56 17.29 4.59 6.45
C ALA A 56 17.19 5.69 5.39
N GLU A 57 18.27 5.96 4.67
CA GLU A 57 18.37 6.97 3.61
C GLU A 57 17.52 6.58 2.40
N ARG A 58 17.43 5.28 2.09
CA ARG A 58 16.53 4.77 1.03
C ARG A 58 15.08 4.88 1.47
N VAL A 59 14.79 4.47 2.71
CA VAL A 59 13.44 4.57 3.29
C VAL A 59 12.96 6.02 3.31
N ALA A 60 13.84 6.98 3.69
CA ALA A 60 13.54 8.40 3.69
C ALA A 60 13.22 8.92 2.28
N ARG A 61 14.08 8.64 1.29
CA ARG A 61 13.81 9.04 -0.11
C ARG A 61 12.51 8.47 -0.65
N ALA A 62 12.22 7.19 -0.37
CA ALA A 62 10.94 6.60 -0.75
C ALA A 62 9.76 7.27 -0.02
N GLY A 63 9.97 7.73 1.21
CA GLY A 63 8.99 8.50 1.98
C GLY A 63 8.62 9.81 1.28
N ASP A 64 9.62 10.55 0.79
CA ASP A 64 9.40 11.78 0.03
C ASP A 64 8.58 11.54 -1.24
N VAL A 65 8.82 10.41 -1.92
CA VAL A 65 8.04 10.01 -3.10
C VAL A 65 6.58 9.74 -2.73
N ILE A 66 6.32 9.01 -1.64
CA ILE A 66 4.96 8.73 -1.16
C ILE A 66 4.27 10.03 -0.74
N HIS A 67 4.96 10.93 -0.05
CA HIS A 67 4.42 12.23 0.32
C HIS A 67 4.02 13.06 -0.91
N GLY A 68 4.86 13.07 -1.96
CA GLY A 68 4.51 13.69 -3.25
C GLY A 68 3.24 13.10 -3.87
N PHE A 69 3.02 11.79 -3.76
CA PHE A 69 1.77 11.17 -4.20
C PHE A 69 0.56 11.51 -3.33
N ILE A 70 0.73 11.60 -2.00
CA ILE A 70 -0.33 12.04 -1.08
C ILE A 70 -0.79 13.45 -1.45
N VAL A 71 0.14 14.38 -1.62
CA VAL A 71 -0.16 15.78 -1.98
C VAL A 71 -0.85 15.87 -3.35
N ALA A 72 -0.40 15.06 -4.33
CA ALA A 72 -1.00 15.04 -5.65
C ALA A 72 -2.41 14.41 -5.70
N ALA A 73 -2.72 13.52 -4.75
CA ALA A 73 -4.00 12.82 -4.67
C ALA A 73 -5.04 13.57 -3.82
N ALA A 74 -4.60 14.36 -2.84
CA ALA A 74 -5.47 15.11 -1.96
C ALA A 74 -6.17 16.29 -2.66
N THR A 75 -7.41 16.54 -2.27
CA THR A 75 -8.24 17.66 -2.74
C THR A 75 -7.81 18.98 -2.13
N ASP A 76 -7.35 18.94 -0.87
CA ASP A 76 -6.89 20.11 -0.12
C ASP A 76 -5.81 19.75 0.91
N ALA A 77 -5.24 20.79 1.53
CA ALA A 77 -4.15 20.64 2.50
C ALA A 77 -4.56 19.90 3.79
N SER A 78 -5.83 19.95 4.18
CA SER A 78 -6.35 19.23 5.35
C SER A 78 -6.38 17.73 5.06
N GLU A 79 -6.84 17.35 3.87
CA GLU A 79 -6.84 15.96 3.41
C GLU A 79 -5.42 15.41 3.30
N ALA A 80 -4.48 16.19 2.74
CA ALA A 80 -3.07 15.81 2.69
C ALA A 80 -2.47 15.59 4.09
N ALA A 81 -2.71 16.51 5.03
CA ALA A 81 -2.21 16.39 6.40
C ALA A 81 -2.80 15.18 7.16
N ALA A 82 -4.07 14.87 6.92
CA ALA A 82 -4.72 13.68 7.48
C ALA A 82 -4.10 12.39 6.92
N ALA A 83 -3.83 12.35 5.61
CA ALA A 83 -3.13 11.25 4.97
C ALA A 83 -1.68 11.12 5.48
N ASP A 84 -0.92 12.20 5.61
CA ASP A 84 0.44 12.16 6.18
C ASP A 84 0.44 11.62 7.62
N SER A 85 -0.54 12.04 8.43
CA SER A 85 -0.72 11.52 9.79
C SER A 85 -0.99 10.01 9.77
N ARG A 86 -1.77 9.54 8.79
CA ARG A 86 -2.04 8.11 8.59
C ARG A 86 -0.80 7.35 8.14
N PHE A 87 0.00 7.92 7.24
CA PHE A 87 1.29 7.37 6.83
C PHE A 87 2.22 7.18 8.03
N ALA A 88 2.41 8.23 8.83
CA ALA A 88 3.29 8.20 10.00
C ALA A 88 2.83 7.15 11.02
N ALA A 89 1.53 7.09 11.31
CA ALA A 89 0.96 6.10 12.21
C ALA A 89 1.25 4.67 11.72
N MET A 90 1.10 4.40 10.41
CA MET A 90 1.31 3.07 9.86
C MET A 90 2.79 2.70 9.77
N PHE A 91 3.66 3.67 9.47
CA PHE A 91 5.12 3.49 9.50
C PHE A 91 5.58 3.06 10.90
N LEU A 92 5.23 3.83 11.93
CA LEU A 92 5.63 3.56 13.31
C LEU A 92 5.08 2.22 13.82
N ALA A 93 3.84 1.88 13.46
CA ALA A 93 3.23 0.61 13.85
C ALA A 93 3.94 -0.61 13.25
N THR A 94 4.67 -0.46 12.15
CA THR A 94 5.27 -1.59 11.40
C THR A 94 6.79 -1.59 11.34
N SER A 95 7.44 -0.51 11.78
CA SER A 95 8.90 -0.37 11.80
C SER A 95 9.60 -1.12 12.93
N SER A 96 8.86 -1.47 13.98
CA SER A 96 9.43 -2.15 15.16
C SER A 96 9.50 -3.67 14.95
N PRO A 97 10.56 -4.33 15.45
CA PRO A 97 10.59 -5.79 15.53
C PRO A 97 9.50 -6.27 16.50
N THR A 98 8.61 -7.13 16.02
CA THR A 98 7.60 -7.79 16.86
C THR A 98 8.13 -9.12 17.40
N GLN A 99 7.50 -9.61 18.47
CA GLN A 99 7.74 -10.96 18.98
C GLN A 99 6.97 -12.04 18.21
N ASP A 100 5.99 -11.64 17.38
CA ASP A 100 5.19 -12.55 16.54
C ASP A 100 5.70 -12.53 15.08
N PRO A 101 6.51 -13.50 14.65
CA PRO A 101 7.08 -13.51 13.30
C PRO A 101 6.03 -13.68 12.19
N ASP A 102 4.82 -14.18 12.51
CA ASP A 102 3.75 -14.42 11.53
C ASP A 102 2.82 -13.21 11.37
N ALA A 103 2.91 -12.22 12.26
CA ALA A 103 2.11 -10.98 12.19
C ALA A 103 2.49 -10.06 11.01
N PHE A 104 3.58 -10.37 10.30
CA PHE A 104 4.12 -9.50 9.26
C PHE A 104 4.58 -10.24 8.01
N PRO A 105 4.60 -9.55 6.85
CA PRO A 105 5.14 -10.12 5.63
C PRO A 105 6.62 -10.45 5.77
N SER A 106 7.06 -11.49 5.05
CA SER A 106 8.46 -11.88 5.00
C SER A 106 9.32 -10.76 4.39
N CYS A 107 10.55 -10.62 4.88
CA CYS A 107 11.45 -9.57 4.40
C CYS A 107 11.79 -9.69 2.91
N ALA A 108 11.79 -10.89 2.35
CA ALA A 108 11.97 -11.10 0.91
C ALA A 108 10.88 -10.36 0.10
N VAL A 109 9.61 -10.54 0.48
CA VAL A 109 8.48 -9.89 -0.19
C VAL A 109 8.54 -8.37 -0.01
N VAL A 110 8.82 -7.90 1.21
CA VAL A 110 8.90 -6.46 1.51
C VAL A 110 10.00 -5.77 0.69
N ILE A 111 11.20 -6.36 0.65
CA ILE A 111 12.33 -5.81 -0.09
C ILE A 111 12.03 -5.77 -1.59
N GLU A 112 11.38 -6.80 -2.14
CA GLU A 112 10.96 -6.82 -3.53
C GLU A 112 9.99 -5.68 -3.86
N GLN A 113 8.95 -5.49 -3.02
CA GLN A 113 7.98 -4.40 -3.22
C GLN A 113 8.63 -3.02 -3.07
N PHE A 114 9.54 -2.86 -2.11
CA PHE A 114 10.30 -1.63 -1.95
C PHE A 114 11.15 -1.30 -3.19
N ASN A 115 11.90 -2.28 -3.71
CA ASN A 115 12.70 -2.09 -4.93
C ASN A 115 11.83 -1.79 -6.16
N ARG A 116 10.61 -2.33 -6.21
CA ARG A 116 9.65 -2.03 -7.27
C ARG A 116 9.13 -0.58 -7.20
N LEU A 117 8.89 -0.07 -6.00
CA LEU A 117 8.53 1.35 -5.79
C LEU A 117 9.65 2.27 -6.29
N GLU A 118 10.89 2.03 -5.89
CA GLU A 118 12.04 2.85 -6.31
C GLU A 118 12.20 2.85 -7.83
N ARG A 119 12.22 1.67 -8.46
CA ARG A 119 12.35 1.56 -9.92
C ARG A 119 11.23 2.29 -10.67
N HIS A 120 9.98 2.15 -10.22
CA HIS A 120 8.87 2.86 -10.85
C HIS A 120 9.02 4.38 -10.73
N HIS A 121 9.53 4.88 -9.60
CA HIS A 121 9.81 6.30 -9.44
C HIS A 121 10.92 6.78 -10.39
N GLU A 122 12.02 6.04 -10.50
CA GLU A 122 13.13 6.35 -11.42
C GLU A 122 12.64 6.39 -12.88
N GLU A 123 11.87 5.38 -13.31
CA GLU A 123 11.28 5.31 -14.65
C GLU A 123 10.30 6.45 -14.93
N ALA A 124 9.45 6.80 -13.95
CA ALA A 124 8.52 7.92 -14.06
C ALA A 124 9.23 9.29 -14.10
N GLY A 125 10.42 9.40 -13.50
CA GLY A 125 11.30 10.56 -13.62
C GLY A 125 11.90 10.67 -15.02
N MET A 126 12.50 9.60 -15.54
CA MET A 126 13.12 9.56 -16.88
C MET A 126 12.10 9.77 -18.02
N GLY A 127 10.88 9.22 -17.88
CA GLY A 127 9.81 9.37 -18.88
C GLY A 127 9.20 10.78 -18.96
N ARG A 128 9.45 11.65 -17.97
CA ARG A 128 9.13 13.09 -18.05
C ARG A 128 10.20 13.85 -18.82
N GLU A 129 11.48 13.54 -18.60
CA GLU A 129 12.60 14.18 -19.28
C GLU A 129 12.59 13.93 -20.80
N THR A 130 12.25 12.72 -21.23
CA THR A 130 12.10 12.40 -22.67
C THR A 130 10.91 13.09 -23.35
N ARG A 131 9.91 13.59 -22.59
CA ARG A 131 8.75 14.30 -23.13
C ARG A 131 8.95 15.82 -23.21
N ASP A 132 9.99 16.35 -22.56
CA ASP A 132 10.33 17.78 -22.57
C ASP A 132 11.38 18.15 -23.64
N VAL A 133 11.83 17.17 -24.45
CA VAL A 133 12.58 17.46 -25.67
C VAL A 133 11.59 17.89 -26.76
N ARG A 134 11.14 19.15 -26.73
CA ARG A 134 10.43 19.76 -27.86
C ARG A 134 11.35 19.75 -29.09
N PRO A 135 10.93 19.23 -30.26
CA PRO A 135 11.68 19.46 -31.48
C PRO A 135 11.59 20.95 -31.82
N ALA A 136 12.74 21.61 -31.85
CA ALA A 136 12.87 22.91 -32.49
C ALA A 136 12.67 22.72 -34.00
N PHE A 137 11.56 23.22 -34.52
CA PHE A 137 11.37 23.55 -35.93
C PHE A 137 10.71 24.92 -36.02
#